data_AF-A0A7G8ZJC0-F1
#
_entry.id   AF-A0A7G8ZJC0-F1
#
_cell.length_a   1.000
_cell.length_b   1.000
_cell.length_c   1.000
_cell.angle_alpha   90.00
_cell.angle_beta   90.00
_cell.angle_gamma   90.00
#
_symmetry.space_group_name_H-M   'P 1'
#
loop_
_entity.id
_entity.type
_entity.pdbx_description
1 polymer ?
#
loop_
_entity_poly.entity_id
_entity_poly.type
_entity_poly.pdbx_seq_one_letter_code
_entity_poly.pdbx_strand_id
1 'polypeptide(L)'
;MTGPIHRFRKLVHDELVPYYCTNPRLKCEPCGFDEGRKTVDPVDVEYFLRAWDLGLLIPVGEGRYVSTRGSVSEPLFWEGPKAESPRRFWFWLEPIITFGGMARLHHDFDWPPELIGNQSPDWAFDIVAYPNPSGAERIAGEVKKTKGEVDQLIELMARFCANPKDIALSGDKGRNAFKKVEGLRARKAPIFWALGPSGYSRPFSVNYLPSGVIELEEADQSILKN
;
A
#
# COMPACT_ATOMS: atom_id res chain seq x y z
N MET A 1 -8.69 -21.53 -19.73
CA MET A 1 -9.19 -20.42 -18.90
C MET A 1 -8.21 -19.26 -19.05
N THR A 2 -8.60 -18.20 -19.74
CA THR A 2 -7.75 -17.02 -20.01
C THR A 2 -8.34 -15.81 -19.30
N GLY A 3 -7.74 -15.37 -18.19
CA GLY A 3 -8.21 -14.21 -17.43
C GLY A 3 -7.20 -13.79 -16.34
N PRO A 4 -7.35 -12.59 -15.76
CA PRO A 4 -6.39 -12.03 -14.80
C PRO A 4 -6.06 -12.96 -13.63
N ILE A 5 -7.08 -13.60 -13.03
CA ILE A 5 -6.89 -14.57 -11.93
C ILE A 5 -6.01 -15.76 -12.36
N HIS A 6 -6.22 -16.31 -13.56
CA HIS A 6 -5.41 -17.44 -14.03
C HIS A 6 -3.95 -17.02 -14.26
N ARG A 7 -3.75 -15.84 -14.85
CA ARG A 7 -2.42 -15.27 -15.08
C ARG A 7 -1.70 -14.98 -13.76
N PHE A 8 -2.40 -14.42 -12.79
CA PHE A 8 -1.85 -14.17 -11.46
C PHE A 8 -1.47 -15.45 -10.75
N ARG A 9 -2.33 -16.48 -10.77
CA ARG A 9 -1.98 -17.81 -10.26
C ARG A 9 -0.73 -18.37 -10.92
N LYS A 10 -0.61 -18.24 -12.24
CA LYS A 10 0.58 -18.65 -12.97
C LYS A 10 1.82 -17.92 -12.48
N LEU A 11 1.79 -16.57 -12.44
CA LEU A 11 2.89 -15.76 -11.90
C LEU A 11 3.27 -16.19 -10.47
N VAL A 12 2.29 -16.43 -9.62
CA VAL A 12 2.49 -16.82 -8.22
C VAL A 12 3.19 -18.17 -8.12
N HIS A 13 2.68 -19.19 -8.80
CA HIS A 13 3.19 -20.55 -8.69
C HIS A 13 4.46 -20.80 -9.50
N ASP A 14 4.64 -20.11 -10.63
CA ASP A 14 5.78 -20.31 -11.52
C ASP A 14 6.97 -19.41 -11.13
N GLU A 15 6.73 -18.24 -10.52
CA GLU A 15 7.78 -17.24 -10.24
C GLU A 15 7.84 -16.84 -8.75
N LEU A 16 6.77 -16.28 -8.20
CA LEU A 16 6.84 -15.62 -6.87
C LEU A 16 7.07 -16.59 -5.72
N VAL A 17 6.33 -17.71 -5.68
CA VAL A 17 6.47 -18.76 -4.65
C VAL A 17 7.82 -19.47 -4.76
N PRO A 18 8.25 -19.97 -5.93
CA PRO A 18 9.58 -20.55 -6.08
C PRO A 18 10.68 -19.59 -5.64
N TYR A 19 10.64 -18.33 -6.09
CA TYR A 19 11.61 -17.31 -5.70
C TYR A 19 11.63 -17.09 -4.19
N TYR A 20 10.47 -16.96 -3.55
CA TYR A 20 10.39 -16.77 -2.10
C TYR A 20 10.96 -17.94 -1.30
N CYS A 21 10.70 -19.18 -1.75
CA CYS A 21 11.23 -20.40 -1.14
C CYS A 21 12.73 -20.61 -1.35
N THR A 22 13.40 -19.84 -2.22
CA THR A 22 14.87 -19.90 -2.34
C THR A 22 15.60 -19.37 -1.11
N ASN A 23 14.93 -18.62 -0.23
CA ASN A 23 15.56 -18.10 0.99
C ASN A 23 15.62 -19.19 2.08
N PRO A 24 16.81 -19.75 2.39
CA PRO A 24 16.94 -20.84 3.36
C PRO A 24 16.57 -20.41 4.79
N ARG A 25 16.58 -19.10 5.09
CA ARG A 25 16.22 -18.59 6.43
C ARG A 25 14.73 -18.71 6.71
N LEU A 26 13.89 -18.75 5.68
CA LEU A 26 12.43 -18.77 5.83
C LEU A 26 11.92 -20.17 6.17
N LYS A 27 12.63 -21.23 5.75
CA LYS A 27 12.21 -22.63 5.88
C LYS A 27 10.83 -22.91 5.24
N CYS A 28 10.52 -22.17 4.18
CA CYS A 28 9.32 -22.34 3.39
C CYS A 28 9.62 -23.21 2.17
N GLU A 29 8.67 -24.06 1.80
CA GLU A 29 8.68 -24.86 0.57
C GLU A 29 7.43 -24.55 -0.23
N PRO A 30 7.41 -24.69 -1.57
CA PRO A 30 6.25 -24.33 -2.38
C PRO A 30 4.93 -24.99 -1.93
N CYS A 31 4.99 -26.24 -1.44
CA CYS A 31 3.84 -26.96 -0.91
C CYS A 31 3.27 -26.38 0.41
N GLY A 32 4.01 -25.49 1.09
CA GLY A 32 3.56 -24.74 2.27
C GLY A 32 2.75 -23.48 1.94
N PHE A 33 2.64 -23.11 0.67
CA PHE A 33 1.85 -21.95 0.26
C PHE A 33 0.35 -22.21 0.42
N ASP A 34 -0.31 -21.41 1.26
CA ASP A 34 -1.73 -21.48 1.53
C ASP A 34 -2.48 -20.40 0.73
N GLU A 35 -2.78 -20.72 -0.53
CA GLU A 35 -3.52 -19.84 -1.44
C GLU A 35 -4.96 -19.55 -0.93
N GLY A 36 -5.54 -20.47 -0.16
CA GLY A 36 -6.93 -20.36 0.32
C GLY A 36 -7.11 -19.42 1.50
N ARG A 37 -6.04 -19.12 2.25
CA ARG A 37 -6.13 -18.29 3.47
C ARG A 37 -6.52 -16.84 3.23
N LYS A 38 -6.17 -16.30 2.07
CA LYS A 38 -6.50 -14.92 1.66
C LYS A 38 -6.79 -14.88 0.16
N THR A 39 -8.06 -14.73 -0.19
CA THR A 39 -8.47 -14.48 -1.57
C THR A 39 -8.17 -13.03 -1.94
N VAL A 40 -7.46 -12.85 -3.05
CA VAL A 40 -7.22 -11.54 -3.67
C VAL A 40 -8.37 -11.25 -4.63
N ASP A 41 -8.93 -10.05 -4.57
CA ASP A 41 -10.01 -9.64 -5.47
C ASP A 41 -9.51 -9.57 -6.93
N PRO A 42 -10.32 -9.92 -7.94
CA PRO A 42 -9.92 -9.81 -9.35
C PRO A 42 -9.43 -8.43 -9.76
N VAL A 43 -9.99 -7.34 -9.21
CA VAL A 43 -9.56 -5.97 -9.51
C VAL A 43 -8.16 -5.70 -8.95
N ASP A 44 -7.90 -6.15 -7.72
CA ASP A 44 -6.58 -5.98 -7.09
C ASP A 44 -5.53 -6.82 -7.84
N VAL A 45 -5.91 -8.02 -8.31
CA VAL A 45 -5.08 -8.85 -9.18
C VAL A 45 -4.73 -8.14 -10.48
N GLU A 46 -5.71 -7.51 -11.14
CA GLU A 46 -5.48 -6.83 -12.41
C GLU A 46 -4.48 -5.68 -12.25
N TYR A 47 -4.66 -4.83 -11.24
CA TYR A 47 -3.73 -3.73 -10.99
C TYR A 47 -2.35 -4.21 -10.52
N PHE A 48 -2.28 -5.28 -9.72
CA PHE A 48 -1.00 -5.87 -9.34
C PHE A 48 -0.23 -6.41 -10.57
N LEU A 49 -0.91 -7.15 -11.45
CA LEU A 49 -0.31 -7.64 -12.69
C LEU A 49 0.15 -6.48 -13.59
N ARG A 50 -0.62 -5.39 -13.64
CA ARG A 50 -0.23 -4.19 -14.37
C ARG A 50 1.04 -3.58 -13.77
N ALA A 51 1.13 -3.48 -12.44
CA ALA A 51 2.33 -2.99 -11.75
C ALA A 51 3.57 -3.84 -12.08
N TRP A 52 3.39 -5.17 -12.09
CA TRP A 52 4.42 -6.14 -12.45
C TRP A 52 4.89 -5.95 -13.89
N ASP A 53 3.97 -5.87 -14.85
CA ASP A 53 4.27 -5.76 -16.29
C ASP A 53 4.96 -4.45 -16.66
N LEU A 54 4.62 -3.38 -15.96
CA LEU A 54 5.23 -2.07 -16.12
C LEU A 54 6.59 -1.95 -15.43
N GLY A 55 7.06 -2.99 -14.74
CA GLY A 55 8.34 -2.96 -14.03
C GLY A 55 8.35 -2.00 -12.84
N LEU A 56 7.19 -1.72 -12.23
CA LEU A 56 7.09 -0.85 -11.05
C LEU A 56 7.61 -1.53 -9.78
N LEU A 57 7.77 -2.86 -9.79
CA LEU A 57 8.26 -3.67 -8.68
C LEU A 57 9.66 -4.19 -9.00
N ILE A 58 10.65 -3.75 -8.23
CA ILE A 58 12.03 -4.19 -8.34
C ILE A 58 12.30 -5.21 -7.23
N PRO A 59 12.62 -6.48 -7.54
CA PRO A 59 12.94 -7.48 -6.52
C PRO A 59 14.28 -7.13 -5.85
N VAL A 60 14.31 -7.17 -4.51
CA VAL A 60 15.52 -6.88 -3.72
C VAL A 60 15.99 -8.05 -2.85
N GLY A 61 15.41 -9.23 -3.05
CA GLY A 61 15.73 -10.44 -2.30
C GLY A 61 14.65 -10.83 -1.29
N GLU A 62 14.68 -12.09 -0.84
CA GLU A 62 13.84 -12.61 0.24
C GLU A 62 12.32 -12.41 0.03
N GLY A 63 11.86 -12.38 -1.23
CA GLY A 63 10.47 -12.09 -1.61
C GLY A 63 9.99 -10.68 -1.28
N ARG A 64 10.92 -9.73 -1.19
CA ARG A 64 10.65 -8.32 -0.99
C ARG A 64 10.87 -7.52 -2.27
N TYR A 65 10.09 -6.46 -2.42
CA TYR A 65 10.06 -5.62 -3.61
C TYR A 65 10.10 -4.14 -3.20
N VAL A 66 10.80 -3.34 -3.98
CA VAL A 66 10.82 -1.87 -3.86
C VAL A 66 10.20 -1.27 -5.12
N SER A 67 9.70 -0.04 -4.99
CA SER A 67 9.36 0.80 -6.13
C SER A 67 10.60 1.49 -6.70
N THR A 68 10.48 2.08 -7.89
CA THR A 68 11.56 2.83 -8.55
C THR A 68 12.12 3.96 -7.69
N ARG A 69 11.27 4.63 -6.88
CA ARG A 69 11.69 5.70 -5.96
C ARG A 69 11.82 5.25 -4.50
N GLY A 70 11.34 4.06 -4.16
CA GLY A 70 11.28 3.58 -2.78
C GLY A 70 12.64 3.14 -2.26
N SER A 71 12.94 3.49 -1.00
CA SER A 71 14.10 2.96 -0.28
C SER A 71 13.74 1.79 0.64
N VAL A 72 12.45 1.49 0.78
CA VAL A 72 11.94 0.47 1.70
C VAL A 72 11.29 -0.65 0.92
N SER A 73 11.53 -1.88 1.35
CA SER A 73 11.04 -3.06 0.65
C SER A 73 9.83 -3.68 1.34
N GLU A 74 8.82 -4.03 0.56
CA GLU A 74 7.58 -4.65 0.98
C GLU A 74 7.61 -6.16 0.70
N PRO A 75 7.33 -7.03 1.68
CA PRO A 75 7.16 -8.46 1.44
C PRO A 75 5.78 -8.77 0.85
N LEU A 76 5.68 -9.72 -0.08
CA LEU A 76 4.38 -10.16 -0.61
C LEU A 76 3.68 -11.23 0.26
N PHE A 77 4.44 -11.86 1.15
CA PHE A 77 3.98 -13.02 1.91
C PHE A 77 4.15 -12.81 3.42
N TRP A 78 3.23 -13.39 4.19
CA TRP A 78 3.35 -13.60 5.62
C TRP A 78 3.67 -15.07 5.89
N GLU A 79 4.58 -15.32 6.83
CA GLU A 79 4.87 -16.68 7.27
C GLU A 79 4.17 -17.04 8.58
N GLY A 80 3.80 -18.31 8.71
CA GLY A 80 3.31 -18.92 9.93
C GLY A 80 4.41 -19.17 10.97
N PRO A 81 4.12 -19.96 12.01
CA PRO A 81 5.08 -20.29 13.06
C PRO A 81 6.34 -20.99 12.52
N LYS A 82 7.53 -20.61 12.99
CA LYS A 82 8.83 -21.21 12.57
C LYS A 82 8.99 -22.70 12.95
N ALA A 83 8.13 -23.21 13.83
CA ALA A 83 8.16 -24.60 14.29
C ALA A 83 7.43 -25.57 13.33
N GLU A 84 6.59 -25.05 12.43
CA GLU A 84 5.91 -25.87 11.42
C GLU A 84 6.85 -26.23 10.25
N SER A 85 6.73 -27.45 9.73
CA SER A 85 7.52 -27.93 8.59
C SER A 85 6.64 -28.75 7.63
N PRO A 86 6.54 -28.36 6.34
CA PRO A 86 7.02 -27.10 5.77
C PRO A 86 6.33 -25.89 6.43
N ARG A 87 7.06 -24.78 6.62
CA ARG A 87 6.48 -23.58 7.23
C ARG A 87 5.42 -23.01 6.30
N ARG A 88 4.18 -22.90 6.78
CA ARG A 88 3.09 -22.32 6.02
C ARG A 88 3.31 -20.83 5.76
N PHE A 89 2.86 -20.35 4.62
CA PHE A 89 2.87 -18.92 4.29
C PHE A 89 1.74 -18.58 3.32
N TRP A 90 1.32 -17.32 3.28
CA TRP A 90 0.19 -16.84 2.50
C TRP A 90 0.39 -15.37 2.11
N PHE A 91 -0.46 -14.84 1.24
CA PHE A 91 -0.35 -13.43 0.82
C PHE A 91 -0.55 -12.44 1.95
N TRP A 92 0.27 -11.39 1.96
CA TRP A 92 -0.07 -10.13 2.60
C TRP A 92 -0.82 -9.26 1.60
N LEU A 93 -2.11 -9.01 1.85
CA LEU A 93 -2.98 -8.28 0.92
C LEU A 93 -2.59 -6.81 0.73
N GLU A 94 -2.14 -6.11 1.77
CA GLU A 94 -1.82 -4.68 1.70
C GLU A 94 -0.70 -4.39 0.67
N PRO A 95 0.42 -5.13 0.63
CA PRO A 95 1.42 -5.01 -0.44
C PRO A 95 0.83 -5.19 -1.85
N ILE A 96 -0.06 -6.17 -2.07
CA ILE A 96 -0.71 -6.37 -3.38
C ILE A 96 -1.53 -5.13 -3.77
N ILE A 97 -2.32 -4.60 -2.84
CA ILE A 97 -3.13 -3.39 -3.07
C ILE A 97 -2.23 -2.15 -3.22
N THR A 98 -1.12 -2.07 -2.49
CA THR A 98 -0.13 -0.98 -2.55
C THR A 98 0.47 -0.89 -3.95
N PHE A 99 0.96 -2.01 -4.46
CA PHE A 99 1.51 -2.10 -5.80
C PHE A 99 0.45 -1.85 -6.88
N GLY A 100 -0.78 -2.33 -6.68
CA GLY A 100 -1.90 -1.99 -7.54
C GLY A 100 -2.20 -0.48 -7.53
N GLY A 101 -2.14 0.18 -6.37
CA GLY A 101 -2.29 1.64 -6.24
C GLY A 101 -1.21 2.42 -6.98
N MET A 102 0.04 1.92 -6.98
CA MET A 102 1.10 2.50 -7.80
C MET A 102 0.85 2.35 -9.29
N ALA A 103 0.35 1.19 -9.74
CA ALA A 103 -0.05 1.01 -11.14
C ALA A 103 -1.16 1.97 -11.55
N ARG A 104 -2.12 2.25 -10.65
CA ARG A 104 -3.17 3.25 -10.89
C ARG A 104 -2.59 4.66 -11.03
N LEU A 105 -1.68 5.06 -10.14
CA LEU A 105 -0.98 6.35 -10.26
C LEU A 105 -0.28 6.47 -11.63
N HIS A 106 0.46 5.44 -12.03
CA HIS A 106 1.19 5.49 -13.29
C HIS A 106 0.28 5.46 -14.52
N HIS A 107 -0.62 4.48 -14.58
CA HIS A 107 -1.38 4.18 -15.78
C HIS A 107 -2.65 5.02 -15.92
N ASP A 108 -3.36 5.27 -14.82
CA ASP A 108 -4.68 5.94 -14.86
C ASP A 108 -4.57 7.44 -14.58
N PHE A 109 -3.50 7.86 -13.88
CA PHE A 109 -3.31 9.23 -13.41
C PHE A 109 -2.02 9.91 -13.91
N ASP A 110 -1.37 9.30 -14.91
CA ASP A 110 -0.25 9.86 -15.67
C ASP A 110 1.00 10.23 -14.81
N TRP A 111 1.23 9.53 -13.69
CA TRP A 111 2.44 9.74 -12.88
C TRP A 111 3.65 9.00 -13.45
N PRO A 112 4.80 9.66 -13.62
CA PRO A 112 6.04 8.97 -13.98
C PRO A 112 6.49 7.96 -12.91
N PRO A 113 6.94 6.74 -13.27
CA PRO A 113 7.33 5.71 -12.31
C PRO A 113 8.40 6.17 -11.30
N GLU A 114 9.36 6.98 -11.74
CA GLU A 114 10.44 7.55 -10.92
C GLU A 114 9.97 8.58 -9.88
N LEU A 115 8.70 8.99 -9.97
CA LEU A 115 8.05 9.92 -9.05
C LEU A 115 7.07 9.21 -8.10
N ILE A 116 6.91 7.88 -8.21
CA ILE A 116 6.04 7.07 -7.35
C ILE A 116 6.90 6.24 -6.40
N GLY A 117 6.61 6.33 -5.11
CA GLY A 117 7.28 5.56 -4.06
C GLY A 117 6.32 4.66 -3.30
N ASN A 118 6.82 3.50 -2.89
CA ASN A 118 6.24 2.71 -1.80
C ASN A 118 6.90 3.12 -0.48
N GLN A 119 6.08 3.29 0.53
CA GLN A 119 6.41 3.79 1.86
C GLN A 119 7.01 5.20 1.92
N SER A 120 6.43 6.07 2.75
CA SER A 120 7.08 7.33 3.11
C SER A 120 8.37 7.07 3.91
N PRO A 121 9.35 8.01 3.96
CA PRO A 121 10.64 7.79 4.63
C PRO A 121 10.59 7.36 6.11
N ASP A 122 9.51 7.67 6.82
CA ASP A 122 9.24 7.31 8.23
C ASP A 122 8.17 6.20 8.38
N TRP A 123 7.79 5.59 7.27
CA TRP A 123 6.75 4.56 7.18
C TRP A 123 5.41 5.07 7.72
N ALA A 124 5.12 6.36 7.53
CA ALA A 124 3.83 6.97 7.83
C ALA A 124 2.79 6.68 6.75
N PHE A 125 3.14 6.51 5.48
CA PHE A 125 2.21 6.21 4.40
C PHE A 125 2.72 5.05 3.56
N ASP A 126 1.84 4.27 2.94
CA ASP A 126 2.19 3.08 2.15
C ASP A 126 2.52 3.43 0.68
N ILE A 127 1.92 4.50 0.15
CA ILE A 127 2.15 5.01 -1.21
C ILE A 127 2.46 6.50 -1.13
N VAL A 128 3.42 6.98 -1.92
CA VAL A 128 3.72 8.41 -2.04
C VAL A 128 3.97 8.80 -3.51
N ALA A 129 3.63 10.03 -3.88
CA ALA A 129 3.94 10.58 -5.19
C ALA A 129 4.50 12.01 -5.10
N TYR A 130 5.45 12.36 -5.96
CA TYR A 130 6.23 13.60 -5.88
C TYR A 130 6.15 14.38 -7.20
N PRO A 131 5.82 15.68 -7.20
CA PRO A 131 5.62 16.43 -8.44
C PRO A 131 6.92 16.61 -9.26
N ASN A 132 8.07 16.41 -8.62
CA ASN A 132 9.38 16.40 -9.25
C ASN A 132 10.39 15.63 -8.36
N PRO A 133 11.59 15.29 -8.88
CA PRO A 133 12.59 14.51 -8.15
C PRO A 133 12.98 15.06 -6.78
N SER A 134 13.06 16.38 -6.63
CA SER A 134 13.44 17.08 -5.39
C SER A 134 12.24 17.59 -4.57
N GLY A 135 11.01 17.33 -5.03
CA GLY A 135 9.80 17.92 -4.47
C GLY A 135 9.40 17.29 -3.14
N ALA A 136 8.53 17.98 -2.41
CA ALA A 136 7.80 17.40 -1.30
C ALA A 136 6.74 16.39 -1.80
N GLU A 137 6.29 15.51 -0.91
CA GLU A 137 5.19 14.57 -1.20
C GLU A 137 3.94 15.36 -1.62
N ARG A 138 3.42 15.10 -2.83
CA ARG A 138 2.15 15.66 -3.31
C ARG A 138 0.97 14.77 -2.94
N ILE A 139 1.14 13.46 -3.03
CA ILE A 139 0.15 12.45 -2.61
C ILE A 139 0.76 11.64 -1.47
N ALA A 140 0.02 11.53 -0.36
CA ALA A 140 0.28 10.62 0.74
C ALA A 140 -0.85 9.57 0.79
N GLY A 141 -0.51 8.31 0.50
CA GLY A 141 -1.47 7.22 0.33
C GLY A 141 -1.39 6.18 1.43
N GLU A 142 -2.52 5.75 1.96
CA GLU A 142 -2.62 4.69 2.97
C GLU A 142 -3.49 3.55 2.46
N VAL A 143 -3.01 2.32 2.63
CA VAL A 143 -3.68 1.10 2.16
C VAL A 143 -4.21 0.31 3.34
N LYS A 144 -5.41 -0.25 3.21
CA LYS A 144 -5.95 -1.23 4.16
C LYS A 144 -6.52 -2.44 3.44
N LYS A 145 -6.44 -3.61 4.08
CA LYS A 145 -6.92 -4.89 3.55
C LYS A 145 -8.45 -5.02 3.49
N THR A 146 -9.22 -4.11 4.09
CA THR A 146 -10.69 -4.09 4.02
C THR A 146 -11.24 -2.68 3.87
N LYS A 147 -12.40 -2.54 3.20
CA LYS A 147 -13.12 -1.25 3.08
C LYS A 147 -13.45 -0.66 4.46
N GLY A 148 -13.91 -1.49 5.40
CA GLY A 148 -14.23 -1.04 6.76
C GLY A 148 -13.03 -0.51 7.54
N GLU A 149 -11.82 -1.04 7.31
CA GLU A 149 -10.60 -0.47 7.90
C GLU A 149 -10.22 0.87 7.27
N VAL A 150 -10.49 1.08 5.98
CA VAL A 150 -10.32 2.39 5.32
C VAL A 150 -11.27 3.41 5.92
N ASP A 151 -12.57 3.09 6.00
CA ASP A 151 -13.58 3.99 6.54
C ASP A 151 -13.30 4.36 7.99
N GLN A 152 -12.93 3.37 8.81
CA GLN A 152 -12.56 3.60 10.20
C GLN A 152 -11.32 4.47 10.35
N LEU A 153 -10.32 4.31 9.46
CA LEU A 153 -9.15 5.17 9.47
C LEU A 153 -9.54 6.63 9.17
N ILE A 154 -10.36 6.86 8.15
CA ILE A 154 -10.81 8.20 7.73
C ILE A 154 -11.58 8.87 8.86
N GLU A 155 -12.50 8.16 9.52
CA GLU A 155 -13.26 8.68 10.67
C GLU A 155 -12.34 9.12 11.81
N LEU A 156 -11.37 8.26 12.18
CA LEU A 156 -10.40 8.57 13.23
C LEU A 156 -9.47 9.74 12.84
N MET A 157 -9.02 9.78 11.58
CA MET A 157 -8.21 10.89 11.07
C MET A 157 -8.98 12.20 11.11
N ALA A 158 -10.24 12.23 10.68
CA ALA A 158 -11.08 13.43 10.73
C ALA A 158 -11.16 14.02 12.16
N ARG A 159 -11.31 13.16 13.18
CA ARG A 159 -11.28 13.58 14.59
C ARG A 159 -9.96 14.24 14.98
N PHE A 160 -8.83 13.61 14.68
CA PHE A 160 -7.50 14.14 15.03
C PHE A 160 -7.10 15.37 14.19
N CYS A 161 -7.58 15.46 12.96
CA CYS A 161 -7.42 16.60 12.07
C CYS A 161 -8.13 17.84 12.63
N ALA A 162 -9.37 17.68 13.13
CA ALA A 162 -10.15 18.75 13.76
C ALA A 162 -9.61 19.19 15.13
N ASN A 163 -8.91 18.30 15.85
CA ASN A 163 -8.44 18.54 17.21
C ASN A 163 -6.91 18.40 17.31
N PRO A 164 -6.12 19.42 16.92
CA PRO A 164 -4.66 19.30 16.85
C PRO A 164 -3.95 19.12 18.20
N LYS A 165 -4.66 19.31 19.31
CA LYS A 165 -4.16 19.09 20.67
C LYS A 165 -4.49 17.69 21.21
N ASP A 166 -5.29 16.91 20.48
CA ASP A 166 -5.58 15.53 20.88
C ASP A 166 -4.29 14.72 20.87
N ILE A 167 -4.19 13.80 21.82
CA ILE A 167 -3.14 12.79 21.86
C ILE A 167 -3.65 11.49 21.24
N ALA A 168 -2.73 10.59 20.90
CA ALA A 168 -3.08 9.27 20.41
C ALA A 168 -4.06 8.56 21.38
N LEU A 169 -5.17 8.07 20.83
CA LEU A 169 -6.12 7.24 21.57
C LEU A 169 -5.46 5.91 21.97
N SER A 170 -5.98 5.29 23.04
CA SER A 170 -5.57 3.93 23.40
C SER A 170 -5.94 2.92 22.31
N GLY A 171 -5.09 1.92 22.11
CA GLY A 171 -5.27 0.88 21.08
C GLY A 171 -4.55 1.17 19.76
N ASP A 172 -4.38 0.13 18.95
CA ASP A 172 -3.53 0.17 17.75
C ASP A 172 -4.11 1.05 16.65
N LYS A 173 -5.44 1.01 16.46
CA LYS A 173 -6.12 1.77 15.42
C LYS A 173 -6.04 3.28 15.64
N GLY A 174 -6.29 3.72 16.88
CA GLY A 174 -6.17 5.11 17.28
C GLY A 174 -4.74 5.65 17.13
N ARG A 175 -3.75 4.87 17.58
CA ARG A 175 -2.33 5.21 17.40
C ARG A 175 -1.92 5.28 15.93
N ASN A 176 -2.39 4.34 15.09
CA ASN A 176 -2.11 4.36 13.66
C ASN A 176 -2.69 5.62 13.00
N ALA A 177 -3.98 5.90 13.21
CA ALA A 177 -4.63 7.09 12.65
C ALA A 177 -3.95 8.39 13.12
N PHE A 178 -3.59 8.48 14.40
CA PHE A 178 -2.82 9.61 14.93
C PHE A 178 -1.47 9.77 14.21
N LYS A 179 -0.72 8.67 14.01
CA LYS A 179 0.54 8.68 13.25
C LYS A 179 0.33 9.19 11.82
N LYS A 180 -0.77 8.84 11.16
CA LYS A 180 -1.09 9.33 9.80
C LYS A 180 -1.34 10.84 9.81
N VAL A 181 -2.09 11.36 10.78
CA VAL A 181 -2.32 12.82 10.88
C VAL A 181 -1.05 13.59 11.19
N GLU A 182 -0.20 13.10 12.10
CA GLU A 182 1.13 13.67 12.34
C GLU A 182 2.01 13.63 11.08
N GLY A 183 1.93 12.53 10.33
CA GLY A 183 2.58 12.37 9.04
C GLY A 183 2.14 13.45 8.04
N LEU A 184 0.83 13.68 7.89
CA LEU A 184 0.29 14.75 7.04
C LEU A 184 0.78 16.12 7.51
N ARG A 185 0.74 16.41 8.82
CA ARG A 185 1.21 17.69 9.38
C ARG A 185 2.66 17.98 9.04
N ALA A 186 3.53 16.99 9.20
CA ALA A 186 4.96 17.13 8.97
C ALA A 186 5.29 17.38 7.49
N ARG A 187 4.56 16.74 6.58
CA ARG A 187 4.85 16.75 5.14
C ARG A 187 4.14 17.83 4.35
N LYS A 188 2.98 18.26 4.85
CA LYS A 188 2.08 19.18 4.14
C LYS A 188 1.67 18.65 2.76
N ALA A 189 1.51 17.33 2.62
CA ALA A 189 1.02 16.73 1.39
C ALA A 189 -0.40 17.26 1.10
N PRO A 190 -0.66 17.91 -0.05
CA PRO A 190 -1.96 18.49 -0.37
C PRO A 190 -3.04 17.44 -0.69
N ILE A 191 -2.65 16.19 -0.92
CA ILE A 191 -3.57 15.09 -1.21
C ILE A 191 -3.31 13.93 -0.25
N PHE A 192 -4.38 13.47 0.40
CA PHE A 192 -4.41 12.19 1.11
C PHE A 192 -5.24 11.20 0.31
N TRP A 193 -4.74 9.98 0.11
CA TRP A 193 -5.44 8.95 -0.66
C TRP A 193 -5.58 7.67 0.16
N ALA A 194 -6.81 7.31 0.51
CA ALA A 194 -7.09 6.09 1.24
C ALA A 194 -7.56 4.99 0.26
N LEU A 195 -6.86 3.84 0.28
CA LEU A 195 -7.11 2.72 -0.63
C LEU A 195 -7.54 1.46 0.13
N GLY A 196 -8.43 0.70 -0.49
CA GLY A 196 -8.83 -0.62 -0.02
C GLY A 196 -8.98 -1.63 -1.17
N PRO A 197 -9.43 -2.86 -0.85
CA PRO A 197 -9.56 -3.92 -1.84
C PRO A 197 -10.66 -3.64 -2.85
N SER A 198 -10.65 -4.40 -3.94
CA SER A 198 -11.65 -4.31 -5.03
C SER A 198 -11.72 -2.92 -5.66
N GLY A 199 -10.58 -2.24 -5.78
CA GLY A 199 -10.49 -0.88 -6.33
C GLY A 199 -11.06 0.23 -5.44
N TYR A 200 -11.34 -0.04 -4.16
CA TYR A 200 -11.84 0.97 -3.24
C TYR A 200 -10.86 2.13 -3.07
N SER A 201 -11.35 3.36 -3.22
CA SER A 201 -10.52 4.54 -3.42
C SER A 201 -11.23 5.79 -2.93
N ARG A 202 -10.65 6.47 -1.93
CA ARG A 202 -11.17 7.73 -1.37
C ARG A 202 -10.05 8.77 -1.32
N PRO A 203 -9.96 9.66 -2.31
CA PRO A 203 -8.99 10.73 -2.30
C PRO A 203 -9.56 11.99 -1.62
N PHE A 204 -8.69 12.71 -0.92
CA PHE A 204 -9.05 13.90 -0.16
C PHE A 204 -8.09 15.04 -0.50
N SER A 205 -8.65 16.22 -0.74
CA SER A 205 -7.90 17.48 -0.67
C SER A 205 -7.60 17.78 0.79
N VAL A 206 -6.37 18.21 1.08
CA VAL A 206 -5.88 18.46 2.43
C VAL A 206 -5.55 19.94 2.61
N ASN A 207 -6.37 20.64 3.39
CA ASN A 207 -6.14 22.05 3.71
C ASN A 207 -5.52 22.18 5.11
N TYR A 208 -4.41 22.91 5.20
CA TYR A 208 -3.67 23.11 6.45
C TYR A 208 -3.91 24.52 6.99
N LEU A 209 -4.69 24.64 8.06
CA LEU A 209 -5.02 25.95 8.64
C LEU A 209 -3.92 26.46 9.59
N PRO A 210 -3.77 27.78 9.77
CA PRO A 210 -2.82 28.36 10.73
C PRO A 210 -3.02 27.91 12.19
N SER A 211 -4.22 27.46 12.54
CA SER A 211 -4.55 26.90 13.87
C SER A 211 -3.96 25.51 14.13
N GLY A 212 -3.35 24.88 13.12
CA GLY A 212 -2.90 23.49 13.17
C GLY A 212 -3.98 22.46 12.84
N VAL A 213 -5.23 22.92 12.67
CA VAL A 213 -6.33 22.11 12.14
C VAL A 213 -6.01 21.69 10.69
N ILE A 214 -6.35 20.45 10.37
CA ILE A 214 -6.35 19.94 9.00
C ILE A 214 -7.80 19.74 8.59
N GLU A 215 -8.16 20.18 7.40
CA GLU A 215 -9.45 19.86 6.79
C GLU A 215 -9.22 18.82 5.68
N LEU A 216 -9.97 17.73 5.74
CA LEU A 216 -9.99 16.68 4.73
C LEU A 216 -11.31 16.80 3.97
N GLU A 217 -11.24 17.23 2.71
CA GLU A 217 -12.40 17.32 1.82
C GLU A 217 -12.33 16.17 0.82
N GLU A 218 -13.28 15.25 0.88
CA GLU A 218 -13.36 14.15 -0.10
C GLU A 218 -13.58 14.74 -1.49
N ALA A 219 -12.77 14.30 -2.44
CA ALA A 219 -12.82 14.80 -3.81
C ALA A 219 -12.88 13.64 -4.81
N ASP A 220 -13.06 14.00 -6.08
CA ASP A 220 -13.05 13.06 -7.17
C ASP A 220 -11.63 12.51 -7.45
N GLN A 221 -11.54 11.34 -8.09
CA GLN A 221 -10.25 10.73 -8.43
C GLN A 221 -9.39 11.59 -9.37
N SER A 222 -9.97 12.56 -10.09
CA SER A 222 -9.23 13.53 -10.89
C SER A 222 -8.19 14.34 -10.12
N ILE A 223 -8.33 14.51 -8.79
CA ILE A 223 -7.29 15.19 -7.98
C ILE A 223 -5.98 14.40 -7.96
N LEU A 224 -6.03 13.09 -8.22
CA LEU A 224 -4.87 12.22 -8.25
C LEU A 224 -4.07 12.38 -9.55
N LYS A 225 -4.58 13.11 -10.56
CA LYS A 225 -3.86 13.31 -11.82
C LYS A 225 -2.63 14.19 -11.62
N ASN A 226 -1.50 13.79 -12.25
CA ASN A 226 -0.25 14.55 -12.20
C ASN A 226 -0.38 15.94 -12.84
#